data_AF-A0A671KL98-F1
#
_entry.id   AF-A0A671KL98-F1
#
_cell.length_a   1.000
_cell.length_b   1.000
_cell.length_c   1.000
_cell.angle_alpha   90.00
_cell.angle_beta   90.00
_cell.angle_gamma   90.00
#
_symmetry.space_group_name_H-M   'P 1'
#
loop_
_entity.id
_entity.type
_entity.pdbx_description
1 polymer ?
#
loop_
_entity_poly.entity_id
_entity_poly.type
_entity_poly.pdbx_seq_one_letter_code
_entity_poly.pdbx_strand_id
1 'polypeptide(L)'
;MCPLQTVPVLIGRSIVLITVLFLILKPGGSNGGRKQSKFPKTLQDPNVKYSLLLIEKEVRRNLNVKSLMTKKCRFGLPSSSHVLGLPIGHYVYLSAKVNGNLVIRAYTPVSSDEDKGYIDLVVKVRCNTFCSCK
;
A
#
# COMPACT_ATOMS: atom_id res chain seq x y z
N MET A 1 -27.91 -39.76 53.43
CA MET A 1 -27.62 -38.90 52.26
C MET A 1 -26.30 -38.20 52.51
N CYS A 2 -25.22 -38.60 51.82
CA CYS A 2 -23.85 -38.15 52.11
C CYS A 2 -23.57 -36.81 51.39
N PRO A 3 -23.40 -35.68 52.11
CA PRO A 3 -23.15 -34.38 51.48
C PRO A 3 -21.78 -34.31 50.77
N LEU A 4 -20.89 -35.28 51.02
CA LEU A 4 -19.52 -35.28 50.51
C LEU A 4 -19.43 -35.44 48.97
N GLN A 5 -20.39 -36.10 48.34
CA GLN A 5 -20.35 -36.42 46.91
C GLN A 5 -21.08 -35.37 46.04
N THR A 6 -21.97 -34.58 46.64
CA THR A 6 -22.73 -33.51 45.97
C THR A 6 -21.89 -32.28 45.69
N VAL A 7 -20.96 -31.95 46.60
CA VAL A 7 -20.08 -30.78 46.50
C VAL A 7 -19.18 -30.78 45.25
N PRO A 8 -18.42 -31.85 44.92
CA PRO A 8 -17.56 -31.84 43.74
C PRO A 8 -18.35 -31.79 42.42
N VAL A 9 -19.56 -32.36 42.38
CA VAL A 9 -20.43 -32.35 41.20
C VAL A 9 -21.00 -30.96 40.94
N LEU A 10 -21.37 -30.22 42.00
CA LEU A 10 -21.82 -28.82 41.90
C LEU A 10 -20.70 -27.91 41.40
N ILE A 11 -19.48 -28.06 41.91
CA ILE A 11 -18.33 -27.26 41.49
C ILE A 11 -18.02 -27.51 40.01
N GLY A 12 -18.00 -28.77 39.58
CA GLY A 12 -17.77 -29.13 38.17
C GLY A 12 -18.80 -28.50 37.23
N ARG A 13 -20.09 -28.52 37.60
CA ARG A 13 -21.15 -27.89 36.80
C ARG A 13 -20.99 -26.37 36.70
N SER A 14 -20.62 -25.71 37.79
CA SER A 14 -20.39 -24.27 37.80
C SER A 14 -19.22 -23.85 36.91
N ILE A 15 -18.11 -24.60 36.93
CA ILE A 15 -16.94 -24.31 36.09
C ILE A 15 -17.30 -24.43 34.60
N VAL A 16 -18.05 -25.47 34.22
CA VAL A 16 -18.48 -25.67 32.83
C VAL A 16 -19.39 -24.54 32.37
N LEU A 17 -20.37 -24.14 33.19
CA LEU A 17 -21.28 -23.04 32.87
C LEU A 17 -20.55 -21.70 32.75
N ILE A 18 -19.63 -21.40 33.66
CA ILE A 18 -18.81 -20.18 33.62
C ILE A 18 -17.93 -20.15 32.37
N THR A 19 -17.33 -21.28 31.98
CA THR A 19 -16.47 -21.37 30.81
C THR A 19 -17.25 -21.14 29.51
N VAL A 20 -18.43 -21.77 29.39
CA VAL A 20 -19.32 -21.58 28.23
C VAL A 20 -19.82 -20.14 28.18
N LEU A 21 -20.23 -19.58 29.32
CA LEU A 21 -20.69 -18.19 29.39
C LEU A 21 -19.55 -17.21 29.05
N PHE A 22 -18.32 -17.46 29.51
CA PHE A 22 -17.17 -16.65 29.16
C PHE A 22 -16.84 -16.73 27.67
N LEU A 23 -16.99 -17.88 27.03
CA LEU A 23 -16.82 -18.02 25.58
C LEU A 23 -17.92 -17.30 24.77
N ILE A 24 -19.16 -17.25 25.28
CA ILE A 24 -20.27 -16.52 24.65
C ILE A 24 -20.16 -15.01 24.89
N LEU A 25 -19.75 -14.59 26.09
CA LEU A 25 -19.62 -13.18 26.48
C LEU A 25 -18.32 -12.55 26.01
N LYS A 26 -17.29 -13.34 25.68
CA LYS A 26 -16.08 -12.79 25.08
C LYS A 26 -16.48 -12.21 23.72
N PRO A 27 -16.42 -10.88 23.53
CA PRO A 27 -16.65 -10.30 22.22
C PRO A 27 -15.61 -10.92 21.30
N GLY A 28 -16.08 -11.57 20.23
CA GLY A 28 -15.24 -12.26 19.27
C GLY A 28 -14.00 -11.44 18.96
N GLY A 29 -12.85 -12.10 19.08
CA GLY A 29 -11.54 -11.48 18.96
C GLY A 29 -11.50 -10.52 17.78
N SER A 30 -11.01 -9.30 18.04
CA SER A 30 -10.66 -8.36 16.99
C SER A 30 -9.53 -8.99 16.18
N ASN A 31 -9.90 -9.78 15.17
CA ASN A 31 -9.05 -10.05 14.04
C ASN A 31 -8.62 -8.68 13.54
N GLY A 32 -7.32 -8.39 13.65
CA GLY A 32 -6.67 -7.16 13.22
C GLY A 32 -6.75 -6.99 11.70
N GLY A 33 -7.97 -6.85 11.18
CA GLY A 33 -8.24 -6.40 9.84
C GLY A 33 -7.80 -4.95 9.76
N ARG A 34 -6.62 -4.73 9.18
CA ARG A 34 -6.12 -3.41 8.80
C ARG A 34 -7.26 -2.65 8.12
N LYS A 35 -7.70 -1.54 8.72
CA LYS A 35 -8.69 -0.63 8.14
C LYS A 35 -8.15 -0.17 6.78
N GLN A 36 -8.67 -0.71 5.68
CA GLN A 36 -8.39 -0.12 4.36
C GLN A 36 -9.06 1.26 4.34
N SER A 37 -8.26 2.29 4.07
CA SER A 37 -8.71 3.67 4.06
C SER A 37 -9.74 3.88 2.94
N LYS A 38 -10.80 4.64 3.23
CA LYS A 38 -11.97 4.87 2.36
C LYS A 38 -11.70 5.81 1.17
N PHE A 39 -10.45 5.94 0.73
CA PHE A 39 -10.09 6.89 -0.34
C PHE A 39 -10.21 6.26 -1.72
N PRO A 40 -10.68 7.01 -2.74
CA PRO A 40 -10.79 6.51 -4.10
C PRO A 40 -9.41 6.15 -4.65
N LYS A 41 -9.29 4.92 -5.16
CA LYS A 41 -8.04 4.36 -5.68
C LYS A 41 -7.94 4.65 -7.17
N THR A 42 -6.75 5.08 -7.59
CA THR A 42 -6.48 5.39 -9.00
C THR A 42 -6.24 4.11 -9.81
N LEU A 43 -5.53 3.13 -9.24
CA LEU A 43 -5.34 1.81 -9.86
C LEU A 43 -6.51 0.91 -9.49
N GLN A 44 -7.55 0.91 -10.31
CA GLN A 44 -8.69 0.00 -10.15
C GLN A 44 -8.42 -1.30 -10.90
N ASP A 45 -7.98 -1.18 -12.15
CA ASP A 45 -7.73 -2.31 -13.03
C ASP A 45 -6.24 -2.40 -13.43
N PRO A 46 -5.60 -3.58 -13.31
CA PRO A 46 -4.18 -3.75 -13.64
C PRO A 46 -3.91 -3.71 -15.16
N ASN A 47 -4.93 -3.91 -15.99
CA ASN A 47 -4.81 -3.92 -17.45
C ASN A 47 -5.03 -2.54 -18.10
N VAL A 48 -5.48 -1.56 -17.31
CA VAL A 48 -5.79 -0.22 -17.81
C VAL A 48 -4.59 0.70 -17.62
N LYS A 49 -4.22 1.42 -18.67
CA LYS A 49 -3.17 2.43 -18.62
C LYS A 49 -3.75 3.78 -18.18
N TYR A 50 -3.35 4.23 -17.00
CA TYR A 50 -3.70 5.55 -16.49
C TYR A 50 -2.64 6.58 -16.90
N SER A 51 -3.06 7.65 -17.57
CA SER A 51 -2.17 8.75 -17.94
C SER A 51 -2.15 9.78 -16.80
N LEU A 52 -1.02 9.87 -16.10
CA LEU A 52 -0.83 10.82 -14.99
C LEU A 52 -0.03 12.03 -15.47
N LEU A 53 -0.45 13.22 -15.03
CA LEU A 53 0.21 14.47 -15.37
C LEU A 53 1.46 14.63 -14.52
N LEU A 54 2.58 15.00 -15.12
CA LEU A 54 3.79 15.35 -14.37
C LEU A 54 3.59 16.75 -13.75
N ILE A 55 3.48 16.81 -12.43
CA ILE A 55 3.35 18.07 -11.68
C ILE A 55 4.72 18.68 -11.44
N GLU A 56 5.68 17.88 -10.98
CA GLU A 56 6.96 18.38 -10.50
C GLU A 56 8.10 17.43 -10.88
N LYS A 57 9.26 18.00 -11.21
CA LYS A 57 10.46 17.24 -11.57
C LYS A 57 11.66 17.82 -10.83
N GLU A 58 11.99 17.22 -9.69
CA GLU A 58 13.19 17.56 -8.93
C GLU A 58 14.38 16.79 -9.49
N VAL A 59 15.38 17.51 -10.02
CA VAL A 59 16.63 16.90 -10.51
C VAL A 59 17.67 16.96 -9.41
N ARG A 60 17.95 15.82 -8.77
CA ARG A 60 19.10 15.73 -7.87
C ARG A 60 20.35 15.46 -8.69
N ARG A 61 21.12 16.53 -8.92
CA ARG A 61 22.48 16.42 -9.45
C ARG A 61 23.36 15.94 -8.29
N ASN A 62 23.79 14.68 -8.30
CA ASN A 62 24.85 14.26 -7.39
C ASN A 62 26.18 14.73 -7.99
N LEU A 63 26.88 15.61 -7.27
CA LEU A 63 28.08 16.33 -7.73
C LEU A 63 29.31 15.40 -7.92
N ASN A 64 29.26 14.14 -7.48
CA ASN A 64 30.43 13.25 -7.44
C ASN A 64 30.46 12.11 -8.49
N VAL A 65 29.44 11.96 -9.35
CA VAL A 65 29.42 10.90 -10.38
C VAL A 65 28.94 11.44 -11.72
N LYS A 66 29.88 11.72 -12.62
CA LYS A 66 29.71 12.33 -13.96
C LYS A 66 28.70 11.65 -14.91
N SER A 67 28.08 10.52 -14.55
CA SER A 67 27.28 9.67 -15.47
C SER A 67 25.91 9.22 -14.95
N LEU A 68 25.57 9.53 -13.69
CA LEU A 68 24.39 8.97 -13.03
C LEU A 68 23.58 10.04 -12.31
N MET A 69 22.44 10.41 -12.88
CA MET A 69 21.55 11.42 -12.31
C MET A 69 20.30 10.74 -11.75
N THR A 70 19.93 11.07 -10.52
CA THR A 70 18.66 10.61 -9.95
C THR A 70 17.65 11.76 -10.05
N LYS A 71 16.48 11.49 -10.64
CA LYS A 71 15.41 12.46 -10.77
C LYS A 71 14.19 11.96 -10.00
N LYS A 72 13.61 12.83 -9.18
CA LYS A 72 12.33 12.58 -8.53
C LYS A 72 11.25 13.24 -9.39
N CYS A 73 10.32 12.44 -9.90
CA CYS A 73 9.21 12.88 -10.74
C CYS A 73 7.92 12.69 -9.94
N ARG A 74 7.20 13.78 -9.70
CA ARG A 74 5.91 13.80 -9.02
C ARG A 74 4.80 13.85 -10.05
N PHE A 75 3.93 12.85 -10.01
CA PHE A 75 2.78 12.76 -10.91
C PHE A 75 1.49 13.04 -10.14
N GLY A 76 0.62 13.87 -10.71
CA GLY A 76 -0.70 14.15 -10.17
C GLY A 76 -1.67 13.02 -10.41
N LEU A 77 -2.41 12.67 -9.37
CA LEU A 77 -3.57 11.80 -9.48
C LEU A 77 -4.78 12.58 -10.00
N PRO A 78 -5.83 11.92 -10.50
CA PRO A 78 -7.01 12.59 -11.07
C PRO A 78 -7.70 13.57 -10.11
N SER A 79 -7.55 13.39 -8.80
CA SER A 79 -8.09 14.28 -7.78
C SER A 79 -7.16 14.33 -6.56
N SER A 80 -7.17 15.44 -5.83
CA SER A 80 -6.35 15.66 -4.63
C SER A 80 -6.65 14.70 -3.47
N SER A 81 -7.82 14.05 -3.47
CA SER A 81 -8.21 13.05 -2.47
C SER A 81 -7.88 11.61 -2.87
N HIS A 82 -7.47 11.37 -4.12
CA HIS A 82 -7.14 10.04 -4.59
C HIS A 82 -5.82 9.55 -4.01
N VAL A 83 -5.75 8.24 -3.84
CA VAL A 83 -4.52 7.51 -3.52
C VAL A 83 -4.19 6.58 -4.70
N LEU A 84 -2.95 6.14 -4.78
CA LEU A 84 -2.57 5.16 -5.81
C LEU A 84 -3.28 3.82 -5.55
N GLY A 85 -3.34 3.38 -4.28
CA GLY A 85 -3.98 2.14 -3.88
C GLY A 85 -3.18 0.89 -4.23
N LEU A 86 -1.85 1.02 -4.29
CA LEU A 86 -0.96 -0.08 -4.61
C LEU A 86 -0.63 -0.87 -3.33
N PRO A 87 -0.88 -2.21 -3.28
CA PRO A 87 -0.54 -2.97 -2.09
C PRO A 87 0.97 -2.97 -1.83
N ILE A 88 1.36 -3.03 -0.56
CA ILE A 88 2.76 -3.02 -0.14
C ILE A 88 3.49 -4.20 -0.79
N GLY A 89 4.66 -3.93 -1.39
CA GLY A 89 5.47 -4.93 -2.10
C GLY A 89 5.18 -5.05 -3.59
N HIS A 90 4.22 -4.28 -4.13
CA HIS A 90 3.93 -4.24 -5.56
C HIS A 90 4.59 -3.04 -6.25
N TYR A 91 4.57 -3.04 -7.57
CA TYR A 91 5.15 -2.02 -8.44
C TYR A 91 4.19 -1.64 -9.57
N VAL A 92 4.46 -0.52 -10.23
CA VAL A 92 3.69 -0.02 -11.38
C VAL A 92 4.54 0.00 -12.65
N TYR A 93 3.90 -0.09 -13.81
CA TYR A 93 4.57 0.06 -15.10
C TYR A 93 4.45 1.50 -15.61
N LEU A 94 5.59 2.12 -15.90
CA LEU A 94 5.67 3.38 -16.61
C LEU A 94 5.94 3.10 -18.09
N SER A 95 5.05 3.57 -18.94
CA SER A 95 5.20 3.47 -20.40
C SER A 95 5.39 4.86 -21.00
N ALA A 96 6.44 5.03 -21.79
CA ALA A 96 6.74 6.29 -22.47
C ALA A 96 7.20 6.02 -23.91
N LYS A 97 6.87 6.92 -24.84
CA LYS A 97 7.48 6.93 -26.17
C LYS A 97 8.78 7.71 -26.10
N VAL A 98 9.90 7.03 -26.34
CA VAL A 98 11.23 7.64 -26.39
C VAL A 98 11.80 7.39 -27.77
N ASN A 99 12.09 8.45 -28.53
CA ASN A 99 12.59 8.37 -29.91
C ASN A 99 11.74 7.48 -30.83
N GLY A 100 10.41 7.57 -30.72
CA GLY A 100 9.47 6.77 -31.51
C GLY A 100 9.23 5.35 -30.99
N ASN A 101 10.07 4.84 -30.08
CA ASN A 101 9.93 3.51 -29.50
C ASN A 101 9.15 3.54 -28.19
N LEU A 102 8.21 2.61 -28.02
CA LEU A 102 7.51 2.42 -26.75
C LEU A 102 8.41 1.69 -25.76
N VAL A 103 8.76 2.34 -24.66
CA VAL A 103 9.56 1.78 -23.57
C VAL A 103 8.68 1.63 -22.35
N ILE A 104 8.64 0.42 -21.76
CA ILE A 104 7.87 0.10 -20.56
C ILE A 104 8.84 -0.37 -19.48
N ARG A 105 8.74 0.19 -18.28
CA ARG A 105 9.61 -0.15 -17.14
C ARG A 105 8.81 -0.20 -15.84
N ALA A 106 9.11 -1.20 -15.01
CA ALA A 106 8.57 -1.29 -13.66
C ALA A 106 9.27 -0.29 -12.73
N TYR A 107 8.48 0.40 -11.91
CA TYR A 107 8.96 1.27 -10.83
C TYR A 107 8.13 1.02 -9.57
N THR A 108 8.79 1.04 -8.42
CA THR A 108 8.12 1.05 -7.12
C THR A 108 7.95 2.49 -6.66
N PRO A 109 6.72 2.98 -6.41
CA PRO A 109 6.52 4.32 -5.90
C PRO A 109 7.17 4.47 -4.52
N VAL A 110 7.65 5.68 -4.24
CA VAL A 110 8.21 6.04 -2.94
C VAL A 110 7.13 6.60 -2.00
N SER A 111 6.05 7.13 -2.58
CA SER A 111 4.86 7.61 -1.86
C SER A 111 4.01 6.44 -1.35
N SER A 112 3.37 6.63 -0.19
CA SER A 112 2.47 5.64 0.40
C SER A 112 1.00 6.05 0.22
N ASP A 113 0.04 5.24 0.68
CA ASP A 113 -1.40 5.57 0.66
C ASP A 113 -1.78 6.72 1.63
N GLU A 114 -0.82 7.25 2.39
CA GLU A 114 -1.00 8.47 3.21
C GLU A 114 -0.85 9.76 2.39
N ASP A 115 -0.05 9.71 1.32
CA ASP A 115 0.14 10.78 0.34
C ASP A 115 -1.05 10.81 -0.63
N LYS A 116 -1.80 11.91 -0.62
CA LYS A 116 -2.99 12.07 -1.48
C LYS A 116 -2.74 13.03 -2.61
N GLY A 117 -3.32 12.72 -3.77
CA GLY A 117 -3.31 13.60 -4.94
C GLY A 117 -2.05 13.56 -5.79
N TYR A 118 -0.99 12.88 -5.34
CA TYR A 118 0.24 12.72 -6.11
C TYR A 118 0.92 11.39 -5.83
N ILE A 119 1.83 11.00 -6.72
CA ILE A 119 2.78 9.92 -6.51
C ILE A 119 4.19 10.39 -6.84
N ASP A 120 5.16 9.93 -6.06
CA ASP A 120 6.57 10.25 -6.27
C ASP A 120 7.32 9.03 -6.80
N LEU A 121 7.86 9.14 -8.02
CA LEU A 121 8.71 8.14 -8.64
C LEU A 121 10.17 8.62 -8.69
N VAL A 122 11.09 7.77 -8.23
CA VAL A 122 12.53 8.05 -8.32
C VAL A 122 13.12 7.29 -9.51
N VAL A 123 13.54 8.04 -10.52
CA VAL A 123 14.09 7.49 -11.77
C VAL A 123 15.58 7.79 -11.86
N LYS A 124 16.36 6.73 -12.00
CA LYS A 124 17.82 6.80 -12.19
C LYS A 124 18.13 6.90 -13.69
N VAL A 125 18.61 8.06 -14.10
CA VAL A 125 19.00 8.39 -15.48
C VAL A 125 20.49 8.15 -15.64
N ARG A 126 20.86 7.21 -16.52
CA ARG A 126 22.24 7.05 -16.99
C ARG A 126 22.45 7.92 -18.23
N CYS A 127 23.66 8.46 -18.39
CA CYS A 127 24.02 9.41 -19.46
C CYS A 127 23.76 8.93 -20.92
N ASN A 128 23.37 7.67 -21.14
CA ASN A 128 22.99 7.12 -22.45
C ASN A 128 21.49 6.87 -22.67
N THR A 129 20.60 7.20 -21.72
CA THR A 129 19.16 6.93 -21.87
C THR A 129 18.29 8.13 -21.48
N PHE A 130 17.72 8.76 -22.50
CA PHE A 130 16.82 9.91 -22.44
C PHE A 130 15.43 9.49 -21.91
N CYS A 131 15.28 9.25 -20.61
CA CYS A 131 13.97 9.35 -19.97
C CYS A 131 13.63 10.84 -19.83
N SER A 132 13.14 11.44 -20.92
CA SER A 132 12.49 12.74 -20.88
C SER A 132 11.02 12.51 -20.50
N CYS A 133 10.69 12.55 -19.21
CA CYS A 133 9.30 12.78 -18.80
C CYS A 133 8.97 14.22 -19.21
N LYS A 134 8.20 14.37 -20.28
CA LYS A 134 7.64 15.61 -20.80
C LYS A 134 6.14 15.39 -20.94
#